data_AF-A0AAV4YDQ6-F1
#
_entry.id   AF-A0AAV4YDQ6-F1
#
_cell.length_a   1.000
_cell.length_b   1.000
_cell.length_c   1.000
_cell.angle_alpha   90.00
_cell.angle_beta   90.00
_cell.angle_gamma   90.00
#
_symmetry.space_group_name_H-M   'P 1'
#
loop_
_entity.id
_entity.type
_entity.pdbx_description
1 polymer ?
#
loop_
_entity_poly.entity_id
_entity_poly.type
_entity_poly.pdbx_seq_one_letter_code
_entity_poly.pdbx_strand_id
1 'polypeptide(L)'
;MTSTLTQLPYEYYSLPFCRPKKGAIVYKSENLGEVLRGDRIVNTPYEVQMAVDQPCRVLCNHPKTPLNWSDAESKDVANRIQHQYSVHLLIDNLPCATRYDSTDIQPQYEHGYRLGFVEKGIPYINNHLKIILKYHLQPGENYRVVGFEVETRSIDHSSLEFSGNTCSYPESHKKQAVNVQ
;
A
#
# COMPACT_ATOMS: atom_id res chain seq x y z
N MET A 1 1.29 -10.21 3.49
CA MET A 1 -0.01 -10.08 2.79
C MET A 1 -0.85 -11.29 3.13
N THR A 2 -2.13 -11.10 3.41
CA THR A 2 -3.07 -12.19 3.73
C THR A 2 -4.33 -12.05 2.88
N SER A 3 -5.11 -13.11 2.77
CA SER A 3 -6.32 -13.16 1.95
C SER A 3 -7.50 -13.59 2.81
N THR A 4 -8.69 -13.08 2.49
CA THR A 4 -9.96 -13.54 3.07
C THR A 4 -10.46 -14.84 2.44
N LEU A 5 -9.94 -15.20 1.27
CA LEU A 5 -10.38 -16.36 0.49
C LEU A 5 -9.45 -17.57 0.58
N THR A 6 -8.19 -17.36 0.98
CA THR A 6 -7.17 -18.42 0.99
C THR A 6 -6.37 -18.40 2.29
N GLN A 7 -5.85 -19.56 2.69
CA GLN A 7 -5.13 -19.74 3.96
C GLN A 7 -3.62 -19.46 3.86
N LEU A 8 -3.09 -19.18 2.66
CA LEU A 8 -1.66 -19.01 2.44
C LEU A 8 -1.27 -17.52 2.53
N PRO A 9 -0.46 -17.09 3.50
CA PRO A 9 0.10 -15.74 3.49
C PRO A 9 1.24 -15.63 2.47
N TYR A 10 1.41 -14.45 1.88
CA TYR A 10 2.55 -14.13 1.00
C TYR A 10 3.36 -12.96 1.55
N GLU A 11 4.67 -13.00 1.35
CA GLU A 11 5.57 -11.89 1.71
C GLU A 11 5.29 -10.66 0.85
N TYR A 12 5.56 -9.46 1.38
CA TYR A 12 5.33 -8.20 0.65
C TYR A 12 6.09 -8.16 -0.69
N TYR A 13 7.36 -8.55 -0.68
CA TYR A 13 8.22 -8.59 -1.87
C TYR A 13 8.12 -9.88 -2.71
N SER A 14 7.12 -10.72 -2.44
CA SER A 14 6.74 -11.79 -3.39
C SER A 14 6.11 -11.22 -4.67
N LEU A 15 5.61 -9.98 -4.61
CA LEU A 15 5.20 -9.20 -5.77
C LEU A 15 6.29 -8.17 -6.11
N PRO A 16 6.41 -7.78 -7.39
CA PRO A 16 7.41 -6.83 -7.87
C PRO A 16 7.06 -5.38 -7.49
N PHE A 17 6.99 -5.09 -6.19
CA PHE A 17 6.83 -3.74 -5.67
C PHE A 17 8.16 -2.95 -5.64
N CYS A 18 8.03 -1.65 -5.42
CA CYS A 18 9.15 -0.75 -5.19
C CYS A 18 10.05 -1.25 -4.04
N ARG A 19 11.32 -1.48 -4.35
CA ARG A 19 12.33 -1.84 -3.36
C ARG A 19 12.96 -0.58 -2.72
N PRO A 20 13.50 -0.68 -1.50
CA PRO A 20 14.18 0.43 -0.84
C PRO A 20 15.39 0.93 -1.67
N LYS A 21 15.59 2.25 -1.76
CA LYS A 21 16.63 2.89 -2.60
C LYS A 21 18.06 2.42 -2.28
N LYS A 22 18.32 1.99 -1.04
CA LYS A 22 19.62 1.47 -0.58
C LYS A 22 19.80 -0.04 -0.85
N GLY A 23 18.91 -0.65 -1.62
CA GLY A 23 19.04 -2.02 -2.18
C GLY A 23 18.80 -3.17 -1.20
N ALA A 24 19.03 -2.97 0.10
CA ALA A 24 18.82 -4.02 1.10
C ALA A 24 17.37 -4.06 1.60
N ILE A 25 16.71 -5.19 1.35
CA ILE A 25 15.54 -5.59 2.13
C ILE A 25 16.05 -6.03 3.50
N VAL A 26 15.62 -5.32 4.54
CA VAL A 26 15.99 -5.56 5.92
C VAL A 26 14.76 -6.08 6.64
N TYR A 27 14.90 -7.29 7.19
CA TYR A 27 13.91 -7.87 8.07
C TYR A 27 14.11 -7.30 9.48
N LYS A 28 13.04 -6.79 10.08
CA LYS A 28 13.10 -6.35 11.48
C LYS A 28 13.14 -7.60 12.36
N SER A 29 14.00 -7.59 13.39
CA SER A 29 14.04 -8.66 14.37
C SER A 29 12.78 -8.62 15.21
N GLU A 30 11.99 -9.66 15.08
CA GLU A 30 10.74 -9.89 15.79
C GLU A 30 10.98 -10.47 17.19
N ASN A 31 10.02 -10.28 18.10
CA ASN A 31 10.00 -10.99 19.38
C ASN A 31 9.62 -12.47 19.19
N LEU A 32 9.86 -13.30 20.21
CA LEU A 32 9.60 -14.74 20.13
C LEU A 32 8.13 -15.06 19.76
N GLY A 33 7.18 -14.24 20.20
CA GLY A 33 5.76 -14.42 19.88
C GLY A 33 5.43 -14.13 18.41
N GLU A 34 6.01 -13.07 17.84
CA GLU A 34 5.91 -12.71 16.42
C GLU A 34 6.53 -13.78 15.51
N VAL A 35 7.70 -14.31 15.90
CA VAL A 35 8.35 -15.42 15.19
C VAL A 35 7.45 -16.66 15.16
N LEU A 36 6.82 -17.00 16.29
CA LEU A 36 5.92 -18.17 16.39
C LEU A 36 4.62 -17.99 15.58
N ARG A 37 4.15 -16.75 15.41
CA ARG A 37 3.01 -16.44 14.52
C ARG A 37 3.40 -16.40 13.04
N GLY A 38 4.71 -16.41 12.74
CA GLY A 38 5.23 -16.31 11.39
C GLY A 38 5.24 -14.88 10.84
N ASP A 39 5.21 -13.87 11.72
CA ASP A 39 5.29 -12.46 11.32
C ASP A 39 6.66 -12.20 10.68
N ARG A 40 6.66 -11.62 9.47
CA ARG A 40 7.88 -11.24 8.75
C ARG A 40 7.80 -9.77 8.40
N ILE A 41 8.27 -8.92 9.31
CA ILE A 41 8.31 -7.46 9.09
C ILE A 41 9.50 -7.11 8.22
N VAL A 42 9.23 -6.40 7.12
CA VAL A 42 10.23 -5.91 6.18
C VAL A 42 10.12 -4.40 6.01
N ASN A 43 11.24 -3.74 5.77
CA ASN A 43 11.23 -2.31 5.46
C ASN A 43 10.62 -2.04 4.07
N THR A 44 9.95 -0.90 3.94
CA THR A 44 9.39 -0.40 2.68
C THR A 44 10.08 0.90 2.27
N PRO A 45 9.98 1.34 1.00
CA PRO A 45 10.55 2.62 0.55
C PRO A 45 9.74 3.86 0.98
N TYR A 46 8.64 3.70 1.73
CA TYR A 46 7.85 4.84 2.20
C TYR A 46 8.62 5.63 3.27
N GLU A 47 8.90 6.89 2.98
CA GLU A 47 9.53 7.83 3.91
C GLU A 47 8.46 8.78 4.45
N VAL A 48 8.14 8.66 5.74
CA VAL A 48 7.13 9.50 6.40
C VAL A 48 7.80 10.33 7.50
N GLN A 49 7.46 11.61 7.58
CA GLN A 49 7.93 12.52 8.61
C GLN A 49 6.73 13.00 9.44
N MET A 50 6.92 13.08 10.77
CA MET A 50 5.85 13.53 11.67
C MET A 50 5.51 15.00 11.40
N ALA A 51 4.21 15.31 11.43
CA ALA A 51 3.68 16.66 11.22
C ALA A 51 4.10 17.35 9.90
N VAL A 52 4.50 16.56 8.88
CA VAL A 52 4.82 17.07 7.55
C VAL A 52 3.95 16.39 6.51
N ASP A 53 3.00 17.14 5.97
CA ASP A 53 2.19 16.67 4.84
C ASP A 53 3.05 16.58 3.58
N GLN A 54 2.98 15.43 2.92
CA GLN A 54 3.65 15.20 1.64
C GLN A 54 2.60 15.12 0.53
N PRO A 55 2.74 15.88 -0.56
CA PRO A 55 1.88 15.67 -1.72
C PRO A 55 2.12 14.29 -2.32
N CYS A 56 1.25 13.87 -3.24
CA CYS A 56 1.47 12.68 -4.05
C CYS A 56 2.91 12.67 -4.59
N ARG A 57 3.66 11.61 -4.28
CA ARG A 57 5.07 11.48 -4.63
C ARG A 57 5.32 10.11 -5.23
N VAL A 58 6.12 10.08 -6.29
CA VAL A 58 6.59 8.84 -6.91
C VAL A 58 7.52 8.10 -5.94
N LEU A 59 7.16 6.86 -5.61
CA LEU A 59 7.84 6.05 -4.61
C LEU A 59 9.17 5.47 -5.11
N CYS A 60 9.15 4.89 -6.31
CA CYS A 60 10.32 4.35 -6.98
C CYS A 60 10.28 4.62 -8.48
N ASN A 61 11.43 4.43 -9.11
CA ASN A 61 11.70 4.78 -10.50
C ASN A 61 11.45 6.27 -10.80
N HIS A 62 11.54 6.63 -12.08
CA HIS A 62 11.30 7.97 -12.56
C HIS A 62 9.93 8.01 -13.28
N PRO A 63 9.18 9.13 -13.26
CA PRO A 63 7.94 9.27 -14.02
C PRO A 63 8.01 8.82 -15.48
N LYS A 64 9.17 9.04 -16.12
CA LYS A 64 9.45 8.65 -17.51
C LYS A 64 9.76 7.17 -17.72
N THR A 65 10.03 6.43 -16.65
CA THR A 65 10.38 5.01 -16.66
C THR A 65 9.53 4.31 -15.60
N PRO A 66 8.22 4.13 -15.84
CA PRO A 66 7.33 3.52 -14.87
C PRO A 66 7.79 2.10 -14.53
N LEU A 67 7.32 1.59 -13.39
CA LEU A 67 7.54 0.21 -13.02
C LEU A 67 6.69 -0.69 -13.92
N ASN A 68 7.35 -1.36 -14.86
CA ASN A 68 6.71 -2.33 -15.75
C ASN A 68 6.94 -3.73 -15.20
N TRP A 69 5.91 -4.56 -15.30
CA TRP A 69 5.95 -5.97 -14.93
C TRP A 69 5.98 -6.83 -16.19
N SER A 70 6.68 -7.95 -16.10
CA SER A 70 6.56 -9.03 -17.07
C SER A 70 5.16 -9.65 -17.05
N ASP A 71 4.81 -10.43 -18.07
CA ASP A 71 3.51 -11.10 -18.14
C ASP A 71 3.32 -12.08 -16.98
N ALA A 72 4.40 -12.75 -16.55
CA ALA A 72 4.38 -13.67 -15.40
C ALA A 72 4.10 -12.92 -14.09
N GLU A 73 4.81 -11.83 -13.85
CA GLU A 73 4.60 -10.96 -12.69
C GLU A 73 3.19 -10.36 -12.66
N SER A 74 2.68 -9.93 -13.82
CA SER A 74 1.34 -9.35 -13.92
C SER A 74 0.27 -10.41 -13.64
N LYS A 75 0.47 -11.66 -14.08
CA LYS A 75 -0.39 -12.81 -13.75
C LYS A 75 -0.39 -13.11 -12.25
N ASP A 76 0.77 -13.05 -11.59
CA ASP A 76 0.85 -13.23 -10.14
C ASP A 76 0.08 -12.13 -9.40
N VAL A 77 0.28 -10.86 -9.76
CA VAL A 77 -0.46 -9.74 -9.17
C VAL A 77 -1.98 -9.88 -9.40
N ALA A 78 -2.39 -10.18 -10.63
CA ALA A 78 -3.80 -10.38 -10.97
C ALA A 78 -4.42 -11.52 -10.14
N ASN A 79 -3.71 -12.63 -9.98
CA ASN A 79 -4.13 -13.75 -9.15
C ASN A 79 -4.27 -13.33 -7.67
N ARG A 80 -3.34 -12.55 -7.12
CA ARG A 80 -3.47 -12.03 -5.74
C ARG A 80 -4.64 -11.06 -5.59
N ILE A 81 -4.94 -10.25 -6.59
CA ILE A 81 -6.12 -9.37 -6.58
C ILE A 81 -7.41 -10.20 -6.59
N GLN A 82 -7.50 -11.21 -7.45
CA GLN A 82 -8.67 -12.10 -7.54
C GLN A 82 -8.92 -12.87 -6.23
N HIS A 83 -7.86 -13.27 -5.55
CA HIS A 83 -7.93 -13.91 -4.24
C HIS A 83 -8.08 -12.91 -3.08
N GLN A 84 -8.38 -11.63 -3.34
CA GLN A 84 -8.63 -10.59 -2.33
C GLN A 84 -7.51 -10.48 -1.29
N TYR A 85 -6.25 -10.45 -1.76
CA TYR A 85 -5.14 -10.19 -0.85
C TYR A 85 -5.14 -8.75 -0.35
N SER A 86 -4.94 -8.61 0.95
CA SER A 86 -4.68 -7.35 1.64
C SER A 86 -3.21 -7.25 2.03
N VAL A 87 -2.68 -6.04 1.87
CA VAL A 87 -1.34 -5.64 2.27
C VAL A 87 -1.42 -5.03 3.66
N HIS A 88 -0.51 -5.45 4.53
CA HIS A 88 -0.38 -4.94 5.89
C HIS A 88 0.85 -4.06 5.98
N LEU A 89 0.65 -2.81 6.41
CA LEU A 89 1.71 -1.87 6.73
C LEU A 89 1.72 -1.63 8.24
N LEU A 90 2.90 -1.29 8.76
CA LEU A 90 3.10 -1.04 10.18
C LEU A 90 3.93 0.23 10.37
N ILE A 91 3.47 1.12 11.27
CA ILE A 91 4.22 2.32 11.70
C ILE A 91 4.15 2.37 13.23
N ASP A 92 5.29 2.43 13.91
CA ASP A 92 5.38 2.46 15.38
C ASP A 92 4.53 1.36 16.06
N ASN A 93 4.60 0.14 15.50
CA ASN A 93 3.81 -1.02 15.92
C ASN A 93 2.27 -0.86 15.81
N LEU A 94 1.78 0.19 15.16
CA LEU A 94 0.38 0.34 14.80
C LEU A 94 0.14 -0.22 13.39
N PRO A 95 -0.82 -1.15 13.21
CA PRO A 95 -1.19 -1.64 11.90
C PRO A 95 -1.98 -0.59 11.13
N CYS A 96 -1.82 -0.56 9.80
CA CYS A 96 -2.69 0.26 8.97
C CYS A 96 -4.12 -0.29 8.95
N ALA A 97 -5.09 0.62 8.91
CA ALA A 97 -6.49 0.30 8.66
C ALA A 97 -7.01 1.05 7.43
N THR A 98 -7.91 0.41 6.69
CA THR A 98 -8.69 1.07 5.64
C THR A 98 -10.08 1.36 6.17
N ARG A 99 -10.50 2.63 6.11
CA ARG A 99 -11.86 3.05 6.48
C ARG A 99 -12.80 2.89 5.29
N TYR A 100 -13.96 2.28 5.54
CA TYR A 100 -15.07 2.21 4.60
C TYR A 100 -16.27 2.93 5.19
N ASP A 101 -16.73 3.95 4.47
CA ASP A 101 -17.97 4.64 4.80
C ASP A 101 -19.13 3.86 4.18
N SER A 102 -19.93 3.21 5.04
CA SER A 102 -21.19 2.62 4.65
C SER A 102 -22.29 3.66 4.81
N THR A 103 -23.21 3.77 3.85
CA THR A 103 -24.29 4.77 3.87
C THR A 103 -25.25 4.62 5.04
N ASP A 104 -25.32 3.44 5.67
CA ASP A 104 -26.31 3.13 6.72
C ASP A 104 -25.69 2.70 8.07
N ILE A 105 -24.36 2.62 8.18
CA ILE A 105 -23.66 2.10 9.39
C ILE A 105 -22.50 3.03 9.76
N GLN A 106 -22.12 3.02 11.04
CA GLN A 106 -20.85 3.58 11.52
C GLN A 106 -19.67 3.15 10.62
N PRO A 107 -18.65 4.01 10.45
CA PRO A 107 -17.51 3.71 9.59
C PRO A 107 -16.84 2.40 10.01
N GLN A 108 -16.66 1.49 9.05
CA GLN A 108 -16.02 0.19 9.28
C GLN A 108 -14.54 0.27 8.95
N TYR A 109 -13.71 -0.40 9.74
CA TYR A 109 -12.27 -0.48 9.53
C TYR A 109 -11.86 -1.91 9.18
N GLU A 110 -11.18 -2.08 8.05
CA GLU A 110 -10.51 -3.33 7.69
C GLU A 110 -9.02 -3.23 8.05
N HIS A 111 -8.44 -4.32 8.55
CA HIS A 111 -6.99 -4.40 8.76
C HIS A 111 -6.27 -4.54 7.42
N GLY A 112 -5.27 -3.68 7.19
CA GLY A 112 -4.57 -3.63 5.92
C GLY A 112 -5.29 -2.76 4.89
N TYR A 113 -4.76 -2.77 3.67
CA TYR A 113 -5.45 -2.25 2.50
C TYR A 113 -5.52 -3.32 1.41
N ARG A 114 -6.59 -3.32 0.62
CA ARG A 114 -6.75 -4.29 -0.48
C ARG A 114 -5.71 -4.02 -1.56
N LEU A 115 -5.00 -5.05 -2.02
CA LEU A 115 -4.03 -4.94 -3.12
C LEU A 115 -4.66 -4.35 -4.39
N GLY A 116 -5.93 -4.66 -4.60
CA GLY A 116 -6.70 -4.20 -5.73
C GLY A 116 -8.14 -4.69 -5.64
N PHE A 117 -8.86 -4.60 -6.74
CA PHE A 117 -10.24 -5.07 -6.86
C PHE A 117 -10.51 -5.59 -8.27
N VAL A 118 -11.54 -6.40 -8.41
CA VAL A 118 -12.01 -6.89 -9.71
C VAL A 118 -13.30 -6.17 -10.08
N GLU A 119 -13.35 -5.57 -11.27
CA GLU A 119 -14.55 -4.94 -11.80
C GLU A 119 -14.81 -5.45 -13.22
N LYS A 120 -16.01 -6.00 -13.46
CA LYS A 120 -16.39 -6.62 -14.75
C LYS A 120 -15.40 -7.70 -15.24
N GLY A 121 -14.83 -8.46 -14.30
CA GLY A 121 -13.84 -9.51 -14.59
C GLY A 121 -12.41 -9.02 -14.82
N ILE A 122 -12.16 -7.71 -14.77
CA ILE A 122 -10.85 -7.12 -14.98
C ILE A 122 -10.22 -6.80 -13.61
N PRO A 123 -9.00 -7.28 -13.31
CA PRO A 123 -8.28 -6.91 -12.09
C PRO A 123 -7.66 -5.51 -12.21
N TYR A 124 -7.89 -4.68 -11.19
CA TYR A 124 -7.33 -3.33 -11.05
C TYR A 124 -6.47 -3.26 -9.80
N ILE A 125 -5.29 -2.66 -9.90
CA ILE A 125 -4.38 -2.48 -8.76
C ILE A 125 -4.63 -1.15 -8.05
N ASN A 126 -4.58 -1.18 -6.72
CA ASN A 126 -4.46 0.01 -5.88
C ASN A 126 -3.00 0.47 -5.80
N ASN A 127 -2.60 1.32 -6.73
CA ASN A 127 -1.23 1.82 -6.88
C ASN A 127 -0.99 3.18 -6.21
N HIS A 128 -2.04 3.87 -5.78
CA HIS A 128 -1.94 5.16 -5.10
C HIS A 128 -2.44 5.04 -3.66
N LEU A 129 -1.52 5.19 -2.70
CA LEU A 129 -1.80 5.10 -1.27
C LEU A 129 -1.70 6.49 -0.64
N LYS A 130 -2.80 6.94 -0.04
CA LYS A 130 -2.83 8.12 0.81
C LYS A 130 -2.73 7.65 2.25
N ILE A 131 -1.54 7.82 2.83
CA ILE A 131 -1.23 7.47 4.21
C ILE A 131 -1.66 8.63 5.12
N ILE A 132 -2.48 8.32 6.12
CA ILE A 132 -3.01 9.29 7.07
C ILE A 132 -2.55 8.87 8.46
N LEU A 133 -1.71 9.69 9.08
CA LEU A 133 -1.24 9.49 10.45
C LEU A 133 -1.96 10.43 11.40
N LYS A 134 -2.62 9.85 12.40
CA LYS A 134 -3.21 10.59 13.51
C LYS A 134 -2.22 10.57 14.66
N TYR A 135 -1.97 11.73 15.25
CA TYR A 135 -1.00 11.86 16.33
C TYR A 135 -1.49 12.85 17.41
N HIS A 136 -0.96 12.68 18.62
CA HIS A 136 -1.04 13.67 19.69
C HIS A 136 0.30 14.38 19.83
N LEU A 137 0.24 15.69 20.08
CA LEU A 137 1.40 16.47 20.51
C LEU A 137 1.49 16.43 22.03
N GLN A 138 2.60 15.91 22.55
CA GLN A 138 2.91 15.95 23.97
C GLN A 138 3.73 17.20 24.31
N PRO A 139 3.71 17.67 25.57
CA PRO A 139 4.59 18.74 26.02
C PRO A 139 6.06 18.42 25.71
N GLY A 140 6.78 19.35 25.09
CA GLY A 140 8.18 19.14 24.68
C GLY A 140 8.38 18.59 23.25
N GLU A 141 7.45 18.86 22.32
CA GLU A 141 7.55 18.52 20.88
C GLU A 141 7.62 17.01 20.56
N ASN A 142 7.22 16.16 21.49
CA ASN A 142 7.14 14.72 21.23
C ASN A 142 5.81 14.37 20.55
N TYR A 143 5.90 13.68 19.42
CA TYR A 143 4.74 13.15 18.69
C TYR A 143 4.46 11.71 19.12
N ARG A 144 3.20 11.42 19.44
CA ARG A 144 2.72 10.04 19.65
C ARG A 144 1.73 9.69 18.57
N VAL A 145 2.05 8.68 17.74
CA VAL A 145 1.11 8.15 16.76
C VAL A 145 -0.01 7.41 17.49
N VAL A 146 -1.25 7.68 17.10
CA VAL A 146 -2.46 7.08 17.68
C VAL A 146 -3.38 6.45 16.63
N GLY A 147 -3.11 6.68 15.35
CA GLY A 147 -3.84 6.04 14.26
C GLY A 147 -3.05 6.02 12.97
N PHE A 148 -3.19 4.94 12.22
CA PHE A 148 -2.58 4.75 10.91
C PHE A 148 -3.67 4.27 9.94
N GLU A 149 -4.09 5.17 9.07
CA GLU A 149 -5.10 4.91 8.04
C GLU A 149 -4.47 4.95 6.65
N VAL A 150 -4.97 4.11 5.75
CA VAL A 150 -4.56 4.10 4.34
C VAL A 150 -5.82 4.16 3.48
N GLU A 151 -5.94 5.24 2.72
CA GLU A 151 -6.90 5.34 1.63
C GLU A 151 -6.22 4.91 0.33
N THR A 152 -6.93 4.12 -0.48
CA THR A 152 -6.36 3.57 -1.71
C THR A 152 -7.12 4.02 -2.95
N ARG A 153 -6.38 4.23 -4.04
CA ARG A 153 -6.93 4.53 -5.35
C ARG A 153 -6.19 3.74 -6.43
N SER A 154 -6.92 3.39 -7.48
CA SER A 154 -6.36 2.81 -8.70
C SER A 154 -6.32 3.88 -9.77
N ILE A 155 -5.12 4.32 -10.13
CA ILE A 155 -4.92 5.44 -11.05
C ILE A 155 -4.04 4.99 -12.20
N ASP A 156 -4.60 5.02 -13.40
CA ASP A 156 -3.87 4.69 -14.61
C ASP A 156 -2.75 5.70 -14.86
N HIS A 157 -1.60 5.22 -15.32
CA HIS A 157 -0.44 6.08 -15.60
C HIS A 157 -0.77 7.22 -16.57
N SER A 158 -1.65 7.01 -17.55
CA SER A 158 -2.08 8.06 -18.50
C SER A 158 -2.90 9.18 -17.88
N SER A 159 -3.44 8.98 -16.68
CA SER A 159 -4.19 10.00 -15.93
C SER A 159 -3.31 10.78 -14.94
N LEU A 160 -2.01 10.46 -14.85
CA LEU A 160 -1.06 11.12 -13.96
C LEU A 160 -0.30 12.23 -14.70
N GLU A 161 -0.23 13.38 -14.06
CA GLU A 161 0.68 14.46 -14.41
C GLU A 161 1.81 14.51 -13.38
N PHE A 162 3.04 14.74 -13.85
CA PHE A 162 4.22 14.73 -12.98
C PHE A 162 4.95 16.07 -13.04
N SER A 163 5.29 16.60 -11.86
CA SER A 163 6.15 17.77 -11.71
C SER A 163 7.38 17.37 -10.89
N GLY A 164 8.44 16.94 -11.57
CA GLY A 164 9.58 16.29 -10.93
C GLY A 164 9.16 14.97 -10.28
N ASN A 165 9.23 14.87 -8.96
CA ASN A 165 8.83 13.67 -8.22
C ASN A 165 7.42 13.72 -7.65
N THR A 166 6.71 14.84 -7.78
CA THR A 166 5.31 14.93 -7.36
C THR A 166 4.37 14.51 -8.47
N CYS A 167 3.18 14.08 -8.10
CA CYS A 167 2.12 13.68 -9.02
C CYS A 167 0.81 14.41 -8.75
N SER A 168 0.01 14.59 -9.78
CA SER A 168 -1.37 15.07 -9.71
C SER A 168 -2.24 14.26 -10.66
N TYR A 169 -3.53 14.18 -10.35
CA TYR A 169 -4.51 13.48 -11.16
C TYR A 169 -5.91 14.08 -10.94
N PRO A 170 -6.79 14.02 -11.95
CA PRO A 170 -8.16 14.54 -11.84
C PRO A 170 -9.03 13.69 -10.89
N GLU A 171 -10.11 14.27 -10.36
CA GLU A 171 -11.10 13.54 -9.56
C GLU A 171 -11.67 12.34 -10.34
N SER A 172 -12.01 12.56 -11.61
CA SER A 172 -12.38 11.50 -12.55
C SER A 172 -11.15 11.05 -13.34
N HIS A 173 -10.64 9.85 -13.03
CA HIS A 173 -9.46 9.26 -13.64
C HIS A 173 -9.75 7.82 -14.09
N LYS A 174 -8.94 7.33 -15.03
CA LYS A 174 -9.00 5.92 -15.42
C LYS A 174 -8.35 5.06 -14.34
N LYS A 175 -8.87 3.85 -14.14
CA LYS A 175 -8.32 2.87 -13.20
C LYS A 175 -7.18 2.09 -13.87
N GLN A 176 -6.14 1.76 -13.12
CA GLN A 176 -5.00 0.98 -13.63
C GLN A 176 -5.36 -0.51 -13.66
N ALA A 177 -5.71 -1.01 -14.84
CA ALA A 177 -5.88 -2.45 -15.05
C ALA A 177 -4.53 -3.16 -15.00
N VAL A 178 -4.52 -4.39 -14.49
CA VAL A 178 -3.37 -5.30 -14.55
C VAL A 178 -3.48 -6.12 -15.83
N ASN A 179 -2.49 -6.02 -16.72
CA ASN A 179 -2.48 -6.80 -17.96
C ASN A 179 -2.28 -8.29 -17.65
N VAL A 180 -3.09 -9.16 -18.25
CA VAL A 180 -3.05 -10.61 -18.01
C VAL A 180 -2.83 -11.42 -19.28
N GLN A 181 -2.63 -10.74 -20.43
CA GLN A 181 -2.33 -11.37 -21.72
C GLN A 181 -0.95 -12.03 -21.67
#